data_AF-A0A2X5GQG9-F1
#
_entry.id   AF-A0A2X5GQG9-F1
#
_cell.length_a   1.000
_cell.length_b   1.000
_cell.length_c   1.000
_cell.angle_alpha   90.00
_cell.angle_beta   90.00
_cell.angle_gamma   90.00
#
_symmetry.space_group_name_H-M   'P 1'
#
loop_
_entity.id
_entity.type
_entity.pdbx_description
1 polymer ?
#
loop_
_entity_poly.entity_id
_entity_poly.type
_entity_poly.pdbx_seq_one_letter_code
_entity_poly.pdbx_strand_id
1 'polypeptide(L)'
;MDIKDKINTILLCDIAIHLGIETDIDPQLVKYAVSSGNDWVMKAEYSHLDVDEPSKEDRDFVTAVLNMYRGLSNAFRKLSDDEQKELVRDHHLKIHDGEIQLPGFDGHNECDYFSIIEAYQKIDRFPEQKQPIANTHSRTEHLYNAMLDEFKKIDAVNRSWDLSKEELASILSTAPRSF
;
A
#
# COMPACT_ATOMS: atom_id res chain seq x y z
N MET A 1 31.02 -3.17 6.02
CA MET A 1 30.88 -4.25 7.02
C MET A 1 32.21 -4.48 7.70
N ASP A 2 32.25 -4.55 9.04
CA ASP A 2 33.50 -4.79 9.76
C ASP A 2 33.92 -6.28 9.67
N ILE A 3 35.15 -6.62 10.08
CA ILE A 3 35.65 -8.01 9.98
C ILE A 3 34.88 -9.01 10.86
N LYS A 4 34.30 -8.56 11.99
CA LYS A 4 33.53 -9.42 12.89
C LYS A 4 32.20 -9.79 12.25
N ASP A 5 31.52 -8.81 11.65
CA ASP A 5 30.28 -9.02 10.89
C ASP A 5 30.52 -9.98 9.72
N LYS A 6 31.65 -9.84 9.00
CA LYS A 6 32.04 -10.78 7.93
C LYS A 6 32.19 -12.21 8.43
N ILE A 7 32.87 -12.40 9.55
CA ILE A 7 33.04 -13.73 10.15
C ILE A 7 31.69 -14.30 10.57
N ASN A 8 30.85 -13.51 11.25
CA ASN A 8 29.53 -13.94 11.69
C ASN A 8 28.64 -14.38 10.52
N THR A 9 28.57 -13.59 9.45
CA THR A 9 27.78 -13.91 8.26
C THR A 9 28.27 -15.19 7.57
N ILE A 10 29.59 -15.36 7.43
CA ILE A 10 30.17 -16.58 6.83
C ILE A 10 29.85 -17.81 7.69
N LEU A 11 29.98 -17.72 9.01
CA LEU A 11 29.66 -18.82 9.92
C LEU A 11 28.18 -19.20 9.86
N LEU A 12 27.27 -18.23 9.77
CA LEU A 12 25.83 -18.49 9.59
C LEU A 12 25.56 -19.19 8.25
N CYS A 13 26.20 -18.77 7.17
CA CYS A 13 26.08 -19.45 5.87
C CYS A 13 26.57 -20.90 5.96
N ASP A 14 27.72 -21.12 6.61
CA ASP A 14 28.28 -22.46 6.79
C ASP A 14 27.37 -23.37 7.61
N ILE A 15 26.71 -22.85 8.65
CA ILE A 15 25.71 -23.58 9.42
C ILE A 15 24.52 -23.95 8.54
N ALA A 16 23.96 -23.00 7.78
CA ALA A 16 22.81 -23.24 6.89
C ALA A 16 23.12 -24.30 5.83
N ILE A 17 24.29 -24.19 5.18
CA ILE A 17 24.77 -25.15 4.18
C ILE A 17 24.99 -26.53 4.80
N HIS A 18 25.67 -26.59 5.95
CA HIS A 18 25.99 -27.86 6.60
C HIS A 18 24.76 -28.61 7.08
N LEU A 19 23.75 -27.88 7.57
CA LEU A 19 22.49 -28.44 8.06
C LEU A 19 21.45 -28.65 6.94
N GLY A 20 21.70 -28.17 5.72
CA GLY A 20 20.76 -28.27 4.60
C GLY A 20 19.47 -27.48 4.82
N ILE A 21 19.57 -26.30 5.45
CA ILE A 21 18.41 -25.44 5.72
C ILE A 21 18.00 -24.74 4.43
N GLU A 22 16.73 -24.86 4.04
CA GLU A 22 16.14 -24.05 2.98
C GLU A 22 15.95 -22.61 3.48
N THR A 23 16.50 -21.66 2.74
CA THR A 23 16.48 -20.24 3.06
C THR A 23 16.05 -19.43 1.84
N ASP A 24 15.38 -18.31 2.08
CA ASP A 24 15.00 -17.36 1.01
C ASP A 24 16.22 -16.65 0.41
N ILE A 25 17.36 -16.69 1.11
CA ILE A 25 18.64 -16.12 0.71
C ILE A 25 19.58 -17.28 0.38
N ASP A 26 20.26 -17.27 -0.78
CA ASP A 26 21.28 -18.25 -1.13
C ASP A 26 22.55 -18.06 -0.25
N PRO A 27 22.85 -18.99 0.68
CA PRO A 27 23.99 -18.86 1.57
C PRO A 27 25.34 -18.95 0.84
N GLN A 28 25.40 -19.62 -0.32
CA GLN A 28 26.62 -19.71 -1.12
C GLN A 28 26.94 -18.36 -1.77
N LEU A 29 25.92 -17.70 -2.32
CA LEU A 29 26.06 -16.38 -2.92
C LEU A 29 26.50 -15.33 -1.89
N VAL A 30 25.88 -15.33 -0.70
CA VAL A 30 26.23 -14.41 0.39
C VAL A 30 27.67 -14.65 0.86
N LYS A 31 28.04 -15.92 1.10
CA LYS A 31 29.41 -16.28 1.51
C LYS A 31 30.45 -15.85 0.46
N TYR A 32 30.17 -16.04 -0.83
CA TYR A 32 31.01 -15.53 -1.92
C TYR A 32 31.16 -14.01 -1.85
N ALA A 33 30.05 -13.27 -1.85
CA ALA A 33 30.06 -11.80 -1.89
C ALA A 33 30.87 -11.20 -0.73
N VAL A 34 30.64 -11.69 0.49
CA VAL A 34 31.30 -11.21 1.71
C VAL A 34 32.81 -11.49 1.72
N SER A 35 33.21 -12.68 1.27
CA SER A 35 34.61 -13.13 1.27
C SER A 35 35.43 -12.52 0.14
N SER A 36 34.82 -12.28 -1.03
CA SER A 36 35.49 -11.68 -2.19
C SER A 36 35.46 -10.16 -2.19
N GLY A 37 34.65 -9.53 -1.33
CA GLY A 37 34.40 -8.09 -1.33
C GLY A 37 33.48 -7.61 -2.45
N ASN A 38 32.75 -8.53 -3.11
CA ASN A 38 31.79 -8.20 -4.17
C ASN A 38 30.38 -7.97 -3.58
N ASP A 39 30.29 -7.08 -2.59
CA ASP A 39 29.04 -6.84 -1.85
C ASP A 39 27.90 -6.34 -2.76
N TRP A 40 28.23 -5.74 -3.91
CA TRP A 40 27.26 -5.31 -4.92
C TRP A 40 26.38 -6.45 -5.47
N VAL A 41 26.87 -7.70 -5.46
CA VAL A 41 26.12 -8.87 -5.92
C VAL A 41 24.90 -9.10 -5.02
N MET A 42 25.06 -8.89 -3.70
CA MET A 42 23.93 -8.98 -2.77
C MET A 42 22.91 -7.88 -3.01
N LYS A 43 23.34 -6.65 -3.35
CA LYS A 43 22.42 -5.56 -3.70
C LYS A 43 21.68 -5.83 -5.01
N ALA A 44 22.33 -6.48 -5.97
CA ALA A 44 21.69 -6.83 -7.24
C ALA A 44 20.63 -7.94 -7.05
N GLU A 45 21.00 -9.02 -6.35
CA GLU A 45 20.12 -10.18 -6.14
C GLU A 45 19.00 -9.89 -5.13
N TYR A 46 19.36 -9.26 -4.01
CA TYR A 46 18.48 -9.01 -2.88
C TYR A 46 18.11 -7.54 -2.76
N SER A 47 17.96 -6.84 -3.89
CA SER A 47 17.56 -5.42 -3.93
C SER A 47 16.25 -5.17 -3.15
N HIS A 48 15.34 -6.14 -3.13
CA HIS A 48 14.09 -6.11 -2.37
C HIS A 48 14.27 -6.18 -0.84
N LEU A 49 15.46 -6.51 -0.33
CA LEU A 49 15.80 -6.46 1.10
C LEU A 49 16.47 -5.13 1.49
N ASP A 50 16.95 -4.36 0.50
CA ASP A 50 17.65 -3.07 0.66
C ASP A 50 16.70 -1.90 0.35
N VAL A 51 15.45 -2.00 0.85
CA VAL A 51 14.42 -0.96 0.77
C VAL A 51 14.28 -0.28 2.12
N ASP A 52 14.29 1.05 2.11
CA ASP A 52 14.06 1.84 3.30
C ASP A 52 12.62 1.65 3.79
N GLU A 53 12.45 1.72 5.11
CA GLU A 53 11.11 1.74 5.70
C GLU A 53 10.38 3.00 5.22
N PRO A 54 9.12 2.89 4.73
CA PRO A 54 8.33 4.06 4.38
C PRO A 54 8.25 5.06 5.53
N SER A 55 8.30 6.36 5.19
CA SER A 55 8.31 7.42 6.18
C SER A 55 7.06 7.37 7.08
N LYS A 56 7.12 8.05 8.23
CA LYS A 56 5.92 8.15 9.08
C LYS A 56 4.83 8.93 8.35
N GLU A 57 5.20 9.98 7.63
CA GLU A 57 4.32 10.83 6.85
C GLU A 57 3.57 10.04 5.78
N ASP A 58 4.27 9.16 5.05
CA ASP A 58 3.67 8.28 4.04
C ASP A 58 2.69 7.29 4.66
N ARG A 59 3.06 6.69 5.80
CA ARG A 59 2.17 5.78 6.55
C ARG A 59 0.92 6.49 7.05
N ASP A 60 1.06 7.69 7.59
CA ASP A 60 -0.05 8.48 8.08
C ASP A 60 -0.97 8.89 6.93
N PHE A 61 -0.40 9.30 5.79
CA PHE A 61 -1.14 9.63 4.57
C PHE A 61 -1.95 8.44 4.04
N VAL A 62 -1.31 7.30 3.77
CA VAL A 62 -1.99 6.08 3.29
C VAL A 62 -3.08 5.64 4.27
N THR A 63 -2.81 5.72 5.57
CA THR A 63 -3.80 5.40 6.61
C THR A 63 -5.02 6.33 6.55
N ALA A 64 -4.81 7.63 6.33
CA ALA A 64 -5.90 8.59 6.19
C ALA A 64 -6.76 8.27 4.95
N VAL A 65 -6.12 7.96 3.82
CA VAL A 65 -6.81 7.59 2.58
C VAL A 65 -7.62 6.31 2.76
N LEU A 66 -7.04 5.24 3.32
CA LEU A 66 -7.75 3.98 3.54
C LEU A 66 -8.94 4.12 4.51
N ASN A 67 -8.78 4.89 5.59
CA ASN A 67 -9.88 5.18 6.51
C ASN A 67 -11.00 5.98 5.84
N MET A 68 -10.65 6.94 4.98
CA MET A 68 -11.63 7.68 4.18
C MET A 68 -12.42 6.71 3.30
N TYR A 69 -11.77 5.84 2.52
CA TYR A 69 -12.45 4.86 1.66
C TYR A 69 -13.33 3.87 2.44
N ARG A 70 -12.89 3.38 3.60
CA ARG A 70 -13.71 2.56 4.50
C ARG A 70 -15.02 3.27 4.86
N GLY A 71 -14.93 4.53 5.23
CA GLY A 71 -16.11 5.25 5.65
C GLY A 71 -16.98 5.74 4.49
N LEU A 72 -16.40 6.08 3.34
CA LEU A 72 -17.15 6.30 2.10
C LEU A 72 -17.96 5.04 1.75
N SER A 73 -17.37 3.86 1.92
CA SER A 73 -18.07 2.58 1.70
C SER A 73 -19.20 2.35 2.71
N ASN A 74 -18.99 2.69 4.00
CA ASN A 74 -20.06 2.66 5.00
C ASN A 74 -21.24 3.57 4.64
N ALA A 75 -20.96 4.79 4.17
CA ALA A 75 -22.01 5.72 3.75
C ALA A 75 -22.70 5.24 2.46
N PHE A 76 -21.93 4.78 1.49
CA PHE A 76 -22.44 4.24 0.22
C PHE A 76 -23.44 3.10 0.43
N ARG A 77 -23.17 2.17 1.35
CA ARG A 77 -24.10 1.07 1.69
C ARG A 77 -25.43 1.52 2.30
N LYS A 78 -25.51 2.73 2.85
CA LYS A 78 -26.75 3.28 3.42
C LYS A 78 -27.64 3.93 2.36
N LEU A 79 -27.09 4.24 1.19
CA LEU A 79 -27.86 4.81 0.08
C LEU A 79 -28.80 3.76 -0.53
N SER A 80 -29.82 4.23 -1.23
CA SER A 80 -30.68 3.36 -2.02
C SER A 80 -29.94 2.74 -3.21
N ASP A 81 -30.44 1.60 -3.71
CA ASP A 81 -29.83 0.89 -4.84
C ASP A 81 -29.68 1.76 -6.09
N ASP A 82 -30.62 2.69 -6.33
CA ASP A 82 -30.57 3.57 -7.49
C ASP A 82 -29.50 4.66 -7.33
N GLU A 83 -29.38 5.26 -6.14
CA GLU A 83 -28.33 6.21 -5.83
C GLU A 83 -26.93 5.57 -5.89
N GLN A 84 -26.81 4.33 -5.40
CA GLN A 84 -25.57 3.56 -5.49
C GLN A 84 -25.16 3.34 -6.96
N LYS A 85 -26.10 2.91 -7.83
CA LYS A 85 -25.83 2.72 -9.27
C LYS A 85 -25.45 4.02 -9.97
N GLU A 86 -26.11 5.13 -9.62
CA GLU A 86 -25.77 6.45 -10.16
C GLU A 86 -24.34 6.85 -9.78
N LEU A 87 -23.97 6.77 -8.51
CA LEU A 87 -22.61 7.10 -8.05
C LEU A 87 -21.53 6.24 -8.72
N VAL A 88 -21.77 4.92 -8.80
CA VAL A 88 -20.84 3.99 -9.44
C VAL A 88 -20.61 4.38 -10.90
N ARG A 89 -21.68 4.69 -11.63
CA ARG A 89 -21.61 5.10 -13.03
C ARG A 89 -20.89 6.44 -13.19
N ASP A 90 -21.29 7.45 -12.41
CA ASP A 90 -20.87 8.84 -12.61
C ASP A 90 -19.40 9.06 -12.19
N HIS A 91 -18.92 8.28 -11.21
CA HIS A 91 -17.54 8.36 -10.71
C HIS A 91 -16.66 7.17 -11.11
N HIS A 92 -17.17 6.24 -11.93
CA HIS A 92 -16.45 5.03 -12.36
C HIS A 92 -15.88 4.21 -11.20
N LEU A 93 -16.67 4.05 -10.13
CA LEU A 93 -16.22 3.38 -8.91
C LEU A 93 -16.02 1.88 -9.15
N LYS A 94 -14.93 1.34 -8.63
CA LYS A 94 -14.74 -0.10 -8.50
C LYS A 94 -15.36 -0.53 -7.18
N ILE A 95 -16.40 -1.36 -7.23
CA ILE A 95 -17.07 -1.88 -6.04
C ILE A 95 -16.79 -3.38 -5.92
N HIS A 96 -16.48 -3.84 -4.72
CA HIS A 96 -16.37 -5.25 -4.38
C HIS A 96 -17.08 -5.50 -3.06
N ASP A 97 -18.07 -6.40 -3.03
CA ASP A 97 -18.87 -6.73 -1.84
C ASP A 97 -19.44 -5.49 -1.10
N GLY A 98 -19.84 -4.47 -1.86
CA GLY A 98 -20.37 -3.22 -1.29
C GLY A 98 -19.32 -2.28 -0.71
N GLU A 99 -18.04 -2.55 -0.95
CA GLU A 99 -16.88 -1.74 -0.55
C GLU A 99 -16.32 -1.00 -1.77
N ILE A 100 -16.16 0.33 -1.66
CA ILE A 100 -15.50 1.15 -2.66
C ILE A 100 -14.00 0.83 -2.62
N GLN A 101 -13.49 0.33 -3.73
CA GLN A 101 -12.10 -0.01 -3.90
C GLN A 101 -11.30 1.22 -4.28
N LEU A 102 -10.15 1.38 -3.63
CA LEU A 102 -9.22 2.45 -3.92
C LEU A 102 -8.70 2.34 -5.37
N PRO A 103 -8.72 3.44 -6.15
CA PRO A 103 -8.29 3.42 -7.55
C PRO A 103 -6.85 2.98 -7.78
N GLY A 104 -5.92 3.28 -6.87
CA GLY A 104 -4.52 2.90 -6.95
C GLY A 104 -3.55 4.04 -6.65
N PHE A 105 -2.26 3.80 -6.86
CA PHE A 105 -1.20 4.81 -6.76
C PHE A 105 -0.27 4.72 -7.99
N ASP A 106 0.61 5.69 -8.17
CA ASP A 106 1.63 5.63 -9.22
C ASP A 106 2.76 4.66 -8.85
N GLY A 107 2.86 3.53 -9.55
CA GLY A 107 3.86 2.51 -9.26
C GLY A 107 5.32 2.96 -9.42
N HIS A 108 5.60 4.09 -10.08
CA HIS A 108 6.96 4.58 -10.26
C HIS A 108 7.36 5.67 -9.27
N ASN A 109 6.41 6.52 -8.88
CA ASN A 109 6.68 7.69 -8.04
C ASN A 109 6.14 7.55 -6.62
N GLU A 110 5.23 6.60 -6.39
CA GLU A 110 4.48 6.39 -5.15
C GLU A 110 4.60 4.92 -4.71
N CYS A 111 5.74 4.27 -4.99
CA CYS A 111 5.99 2.86 -4.73
C CYS A 111 5.85 2.49 -3.23
N ASP A 112 6.22 3.40 -2.34
CA ASP A 112 6.16 3.18 -0.90
C ASP A 112 4.72 2.96 -0.41
N TYR A 113 3.72 3.56 -1.07
CA TYR A 113 2.32 3.37 -0.70
C TYR A 113 1.85 1.94 -0.96
N PHE A 114 2.37 1.27 -1.98
CA PHE A 114 2.08 -0.15 -2.21
C PHE A 114 2.63 -1.03 -1.10
N SER A 115 3.88 -0.78 -0.69
CA SER A 115 4.53 -1.48 0.42
C SER A 115 3.74 -1.31 1.73
N ILE A 116 3.29 -0.08 2.02
CA ILE A 116 2.46 0.20 3.21
C ILE A 116 1.14 -0.59 3.18
N ILE A 117 0.46 -0.63 2.03
CA ILE A 117 -0.83 -1.34 1.92
C ILE A 117 -0.64 -2.84 2.05
N GLU A 118 0.39 -3.40 1.40
CA GLU A 118 0.72 -4.81 1.55
C GLU A 118 1.01 -5.15 3.02
N ALA A 119 1.82 -4.34 3.71
CA ALA A 119 2.11 -4.52 5.13
C ALA A 119 0.83 -4.50 5.99
N TYR A 120 -0.10 -3.58 5.73
CA TYR A 120 -1.39 -3.55 6.42
C TYR A 120 -2.22 -4.81 6.20
N GLN A 121 -2.21 -5.38 5.00
CA GLN A 121 -2.95 -6.61 4.73
C GLN A 121 -2.32 -7.83 5.38
N LYS A 122 -0.98 -7.90 5.51
CA LYS A 122 -0.30 -8.98 6.24
C LYS A 122 -0.73 -9.04 7.72
N ILE A 123 -1.18 -7.92 8.28
CA ILE A 123 -1.71 -7.82 9.65
C ILE A 123 -3.24 -7.71 9.71
N ASP A 124 -3.94 -8.11 8.63
CA ASP A 124 -5.40 -8.11 8.50
C ASP A 124 -6.06 -6.73 8.76
N ARG A 125 -5.37 -5.66 8.37
CA ARG A 125 -5.88 -4.30 8.44
C ARG A 125 -6.33 -3.84 7.05
N PHE A 126 -7.54 -3.29 6.98
CA PHE A 126 -8.22 -2.89 5.73
C PHE A 126 -8.52 -4.07 4.76
N PRO A 127 -9.03 -5.23 5.24
CA PRO A 127 -9.32 -6.40 4.39
C PRO A 127 -10.40 -6.16 3.33
N GLU A 128 -11.18 -5.08 3.47
CA GLU A 128 -12.15 -4.62 2.48
C GLU A 128 -11.51 -4.13 1.17
N GLN A 129 -10.22 -3.76 1.17
CA GLN A 129 -9.48 -3.36 -0.03
C GLN A 129 -8.79 -4.58 -0.67
N LYS A 130 -9.15 -4.91 -1.91
CA LYS A 130 -8.66 -6.10 -2.61
C LYS A 130 -7.36 -5.86 -3.36
N GLN A 131 -6.47 -6.85 -3.32
CA GLN A 131 -5.26 -6.89 -4.14
C GLN A 131 -5.50 -7.52 -5.52
N PRO A 132 -4.69 -7.19 -6.53
CA PRO A 132 -3.63 -6.17 -6.50
C PRO A 132 -4.22 -4.75 -6.54
N ILE A 133 -3.66 -3.82 -5.75
CA ILE A 133 -3.92 -2.39 -5.92
C ILE A 133 -3.36 -1.95 -7.28
N ALA A 134 -4.13 -1.18 -8.03
CA ALA A 134 -3.75 -0.84 -9.40
C ALA A 134 -2.61 0.20 -9.45
N ASN A 135 -1.76 0.08 -10.47
CA ASN A 135 -0.84 1.14 -10.86
C ASN A 135 -1.61 2.15 -11.73
N THR A 136 -1.76 3.37 -11.26
CA THR A 136 -2.51 4.42 -11.99
C THR A 136 -1.71 5.03 -13.12
N HIS A 137 -0.39 4.80 -13.16
CA HIS A 137 0.54 5.44 -14.11
C HIS A 137 0.54 6.99 -14.04
N SER A 138 0.02 7.57 -12.95
CA SER A 138 -0.03 9.01 -12.71
C SER A 138 -0.07 9.32 -11.22
N ARG A 139 0.73 10.28 -10.76
CA ARG A 139 0.78 10.70 -9.34
C ARG A 139 -0.60 11.02 -8.81
N THR A 140 -0.94 10.45 -7.66
CA THR A 140 -2.28 10.49 -7.05
C THR A 140 -2.35 11.27 -5.76
N GLU A 141 -1.20 11.57 -5.13
CA GLU A 141 -1.13 12.20 -3.80
C GLU A 141 -1.97 13.48 -3.70
N HIS A 142 -1.82 14.39 -4.67
CA HIS A 142 -2.56 15.67 -4.71
C HIS A 142 -4.09 15.48 -4.82
N LEU A 143 -4.55 14.44 -5.51
CA LEU A 143 -5.96 14.12 -5.67
C LEU A 143 -6.54 13.57 -4.37
N TYR A 144 -5.84 12.62 -3.75
CA TYR A 144 -6.24 12.09 -2.45
C TYR A 144 -6.21 13.16 -1.35
N ASN A 145 -5.24 14.07 -1.36
CA ASN A 145 -5.24 15.23 -0.46
C ASN A 145 -6.47 16.13 -0.68
N ALA A 146 -6.84 16.39 -1.93
CA ALA A 146 -8.07 17.15 -2.22
C ALA A 146 -9.34 16.44 -1.71
N MET A 147 -9.42 15.11 -1.88
CA MET A 147 -10.50 14.31 -1.30
C MET A 147 -10.52 14.41 0.23
N LEU A 148 -9.37 14.26 0.89
CA LEU A 148 -9.23 14.35 2.35
C LEU A 148 -9.64 15.73 2.88
N ASP A 149 -9.33 16.79 2.16
CA ASP A 149 -9.70 18.14 2.55
C ASP A 149 -11.20 18.39 2.41
N GLU A 150 -11.83 17.89 1.35
CA GLU A 150 -13.29 17.94 1.20
C GLU A 150 -13.99 17.10 2.28
N PHE A 151 -13.47 15.90 2.53
CA PHE A 151 -13.91 15.02 3.60
C PHE A 151 -13.88 15.68 4.98
N LYS A 152 -12.81 16.42 5.31
CA LYS A 152 -12.69 17.17 6.56
C LYS A 152 -13.73 18.29 6.67
N LYS A 153 -14.06 18.99 5.57
CA LYS A 153 -15.07 20.07 5.58
C LYS A 153 -16.47 19.56 5.89
N ILE A 154 -16.80 18.35 5.43
CA ILE A 154 -18.12 17.72 5.62
C ILE A 154 -18.30 17.17 7.05
N ASP A 155 -17.21 17.04 7.80
CA ASP A 155 -17.16 16.50 9.17
C ASP A 155 -17.81 15.11 9.29
N ALA A 156 -17.55 14.27 8.27
CA ALA A 156 -18.18 12.96 8.11
C ALA A 156 -17.94 12.01 9.29
N VAL A 157 -16.80 12.13 9.98
CA VAL A 157 -16.45 11.28 11.14
C VAL A 157 -17.38 11.55 12.31
N ASN A 158 -17.58 12.83 12.68
CA ASN A 158 -18.48 13.20 13.78
C ASN A 158 -19.94 12.88 13.46
N ARG A 159 -20.30 12.82 12.17
CA ARG A 159 -21.60 12.40 11.66
C ARG A 159 -21.75 10.89 11.53
N SER A 160 -20.81 10.08 12.01
CA SER A 160 -20.86 8.61 11.92
C SER A 160 -21.10 8.09 10.49
N TRP A 161 -20.51 8.78 9.50
CA TRP A 161 -20.64 8.44 8.07
C TRP A 161 -22.09 8.43 7.57
N ASP A 162 -22.92 9.33 8.10
CA ASP A 162 -24.25 9.63 7.56
C ASP A 162 -24.13 10.74 6.52
N LEU A 163 -23.84 10.34 5.28
CA LEU A 163 -23.58 11.23 4.15
C LEU A 163 -24.64 11.05 3.06
N SER A 164 -25.08 12.17 2.46
CA SER A 164 -25.95 12.11 1.29
C SER A 164 -25.18 11.67 0.03
N LYS A 165 -25.92 11.31 -1.03
CA LYS A 165 -25.34 11.04 -2.35
C LYS A 165 -24.48 12.19 -2.85
N GLU A 166 -24.95 13.43 -2.68
CA GLU A 166 -24.28 14.65 -3.15
C GLU A 166 -22.96 14.90 -2.39
N GLU A 167 -22.94 14.63 -1.08
CA GLU A 167 -21.72 14.74 -0.26
C GLU A 167 -20.69 13.70 -0.68
N LEU A 168 -21.12 12.45 -0.92
CA LEU A 168 -20.26 11.40 -1.47
C LEU A 168 -19.74 11.77 -2.86
N ALA A 169 -20.60 12.29 -3.74
CA ALA A 169 -20.20 12.74 -5.07
C ALA A 169 -19.19 13.89 -5.00
N SER A 170 -19.34 14.84 -4.06
CA SER A 170 -18.38 15.93 -3.84
C SER A 170 -16.99 15.39 -3.52
N ILE A 171 -16.89 14.48 -2.55
CA ILE A 171 -15.59 13.88 -2.16
C ILE A 171 -15.01 13.05 -3.32
N LEU A 172 -15.83 12.27 -4.01
CA LEU A 172 -15.38 11.38 -5.10
C LEU A 172 -15.07 12.12 -6.41
N SER A 173 -15.43 13.41 -6.53
CA SER A 173 -15.22 14.19 -7.75
C SER A 173 -13.74 14.38 -8.11
N THR A 174 -12.87 14.36 -7.10
CA THR A 174 -11.41 14.50 -7.26
C THR A 174 -10.67 13.16 -7.19
N ALA A 175 -11.38 12.03 -7.10
CA ALA A 175 -10.74 10.73 -6.96
C ALA A 175 -9.84 10.40 -8.18
N PRO A 176 -8.66 9.78 -7.95
CA PRO A 176 -7.85 9.27 -9.03
C PRO A 176 -8.60 8.24 -9.86
N ARG A 177 -8.16 8.06 -11.10
CA ARG A 177 -8.66 7.00 -11.97
C ARG A 177 -7.53 6.04 -12.26
N SER A 178 -7.78 4.74 -12.09
CA SER A 178 -6.93 3.74 -12.72
C SER A 178 -7.39 3.53 -14.15
N PHE A 179 -6.44 3.52 -15.08
CA PHE A 179 -6.65 3.18 -16.48
C PHE A 179 -6.63 1.66 -16.69
#